data_AF-A0A1E4CNW7-F1
#
_entry.id   AF-A0A1E4CNW7-F1
#
_cell.length_a   1.000
_cell.length_b   1.000
_cell.length_c   1.000
_cell.angle_alpha   90.00
_cell.angle_beta   90.00
_cell.angle_gamma   90.00
#
_symmetry.space_group_name_H-M   'P 1'
#
loop_
_entity.id
_entity.type
_entity.pdbx_description
1 polymer ?
#
loop_
_entity_poly.entity_id
_entity_poly.type
_entity_poly.pdbx_seq_one_letter_code
_entity_poly.pdbx_strand_id
1 'polypeptide(L)'
;MVAIPEIEGLTQARTIGEAHEMARDYIALALNIPTDGFDIHAHAETVGTVEHVAQLLEDIKTTRAEAERLEREAAEKSRKLATDLAAQKLPLREVGAIMNISHQRVGQLVKSGTRAG
;
A
#
# COMPACT_ATOMS: atom_id res chain seq x y z
N MET A 1 -10.76 -16.58 -19.10
CA MET A 1 -11.90 -17.29 -18.49
C MET A 1 -12.25 -16.60 -17.19
N VAL A 2 -13.52 -16.65 -16.77
CA VAL A 2 -13.98 -16.07 -15.52
C VAL A 2 -14.70 -17.17 -14.75
N ALA A 3 -14.11 -17.57 -13.63
CA ALA A 3 -14.69 -18.56 -12.73
C ALA A 3 -15.49 -17.85 -11.63
N ILE A 4 -16.63 -18.43 -11.26
CA ILE A 4 -17.54 -17.92 -10.22
C ILE A 4 -17.76 -19.07 -9.23
N PRO A 5 -16.84 -19.25 -8.26
CA PRO A 5 -16.79 -20.45 -7.42
C PRO A 5 -18.08 -20.70 -6.63
N GLU A 6 -18.75 -19.64 -6.17
CA GLU A 6 -19.93 -19.70 -5.30
C GLU A 6 -21.13 -20.42 -5.94
N ILE A 7 -21.17 -20.46 -7.28
CA ILE A 7 -22.22 -21.14 -8.05
C ILE A 7 -21.65 -22.19 -9.00
N GLU A 8 -20.38 -22.59 -8.79
CA GLU A 8 -19.64 -23.48 -9.69
C GLU A 8 -19.71 -23.02 -11.17
N GLY A 9 -19.78 -21.70 -11.36
CA GLY A 9 -20.05 -21.06 -12.64
C GLY A 9 -18.79 -20.81 -13.44
N LEU A 10 -18.92 -20.86 -14.77
CA LEU A 10 -17.82 -20.56 -15.67
C LEU A 10 -18.31 -19.81 -16.90
N THR A 11 -17.73 -18.63 -17.13
CA THR A 11 -17.99 -17.80 -18.31
C THR A 11 -16.69 -17.33 -18.96
N GLN A 12 -16.80 -16.60 -20.07
CA GLN A 12 -15.68 -16.12 -20.86
C GLN A 12 -15.84 -14.64 -21.18
N ALA A 13 -14.73 -13.92 -21.19
CA ALA A 13 -14.63 -12.53 -21.56
C ALA A 13 -13.38 -12.34 -22.43
N ARG A 14 -13.40 -11.36 -23.35
CA ARG A 14 -12.27 -11.09 -24.25
C ARG A 14 -11.27 -10.12 -23.61
N THR A 15 -11.76 -9.28 -22.70
CA THR A 15 -10.94 -8.33 -21.94
C THR A 15 -11.25 -8.42 -20.44
N ILE A 16 -10.33 -7.91 -19.61
CA ILE A 16 -10.56 -7.81 -18.16
C ILE A 16 -11.74 -6.87 -17.86
N GLY A 17 -11.93 -5.81 -18.66
CA GLY A 17 -13.05 -4.88 -18.50
C GLY A 17 -14.41 -5.55 -18.69
N GLU A 18 -14.52 -6.49 -19.62
CA GLU A 18 -15.73 -7.27 -19.88
C GLU A 18 -15.99 -8.36 -18.82
N ALA A 19 -14.95 -8.82 -18.11
CA ALA A 19 -15.06 -9.96 -17.20
C ALA A 19 -16.13 -9.77 -16.12
N HIS A 20 -16.27 -8.53 -15.64
CA HIS A 20 -17.25 -8.18 -14.61
C HIS A 20 -18.69 -8.23 -15.14
N GLU A 21 -18.92 -7.75 -16.36
CA GLU A 21 -20.24 -7.78 -17.00
C GLU A 21 -20.64 -9.23 -17.34
N MET A 22 -19.71 -10.00 -17.91
CA MET A 22 -19.94 -11.42 -18.23
C MET A 22 -20.24 -12.27 -17.01
N ALA A 23 -19.56 -12.01 -15.88
CA ALA A 23 -19.86 -12.67 -14.61
C ALA A 23 -21.24 -12.27 -14.08
N ARG A 24 -21.57 -10.98 -14.11
CA ARG A 24 -22.84 -10.45 -13.62
C ARG A 24 -24.02 -11.04 -14.38
N ASP A 25 -23.97 -11.06 -15.70
CA ASP A 25 -25.04 -11.62 -16.53
C ASP A 25 -25.20 -13.12 -16.30
N TYR A 26 -24.08 -13.84 -16.17
CA TYR A 26 -24.10 -15.27 -15.87
C TYR A 26 -24.75 -15.55 -14.50
N ILE A 27 -24.37 -14.82 -13.44
CA ILE A 27 -24.92 -15.00 -12.09
C ILE A 27 -26.42 -14.69 -12.06
N ALA A 28 -26.83 -13.56 -12.65
CA ALA A 28 -28.23 -13.16 -12.70
C ALA A 28 -29.11 -14.20 -13.40
N LEU A 29 -28.61 -14.74 -14.53
CA LEU A 29 -29.30 -15.79 -15.27
C LEU A 29 -29.33 -17.12 -14.48
N ALA A 30 -28.20 -17.53 -13.91
CA ALA A 30 -28.08 -18.81 -13.21
C ALA A 30 -28.93 -18.86 -11.92
N LEU A 31 -29.01 -17.74 -11.19
CA LEU A 31 -29.74 -17.63 -9.93
C LEU A 31 -31.16 -17.07 -10.09
N ASN A 32 -31.52 -16.60 -11.29
CA ASN A 32 -32.79 -15.94 -11.59
C ASN A 32 -33.06 -14.75 -10.64
N ILE A 33 -32.06 -13.89 -10.46
CA ILE A 33 -32.12 -12.67 -9.66
C ILE A 33 -31.71 -11.45 -10.49
N PRO A 34 -32.13 -10.23 -10.10
CA PRO A 34 -31.67 -9.00 -10.75
C PRO A 34 -30.14 -8.84 -10.70
N THR A 35 -29.57 -8.20 -11.72
CA THR A 35 -28.11 -7.96 -11.86
C THR A 35 -27.52 -6.99 -10.83
N ASP A 36 -28.37 -6.24 -10.13
CA ASP A 36 -28.05 -5.35 -9.01
C ASP A 36 -28.39 -5.94 -7.63
N GLY A 37 -28.84 -7.21 -7.58
CA GLY A 37 -29.17 -7.92 -6.35
C GLY A 37 -27.98 -8.51 -5.60
N PHE A 38 -26.75 -8.29 -6.09
CA PHE A 38 -25.53 -8.85 -5.53
C PHE A 38 -24.29 -8.03 -5.92
N ASP A 39 -23.23 -8.16 -5.12
CA ASP A 39 -21.93 -7.54 -5.39
C ASP A 39 -20.96 -8.57 -5.97
N ILE A 40 -20.06 -8.10 -6.84
CA ILE A 40 -19.01 -8.93 -7.44
C ILE A 40 -17.66 -8.33 -7.07
N HIS A 41 -16.80 -9.16 -6.48
CA HIS A 41 -15.41 -8.82 -6.25
C HIS A 41 -14.52 -9.71 -7.12
N ALA A 42 -14.15 -9.20 -8.29
CA ALA A 42 -13.28 -9.91 -9.21
C ALA A 42 -11.81 -9.61 -8.91
N HIS A 43 -10.98 -10.64 -8.98
CA HIS A 43 -9.52 -10.52 -8.95
C HIS A 43 -8.92 -11.33 -10.10
N ALA A 44 -7.76 -10.90 -10.57
CA ALA A 44 -7.00 -11.67 -11.55
C ALA A 44 -6.15 -12.70 -10.80
N GLU A 45 -6.31 -13.99 -11.15
CA GLU A 45 -5.48 -15.06 -10.59
C GLU A 45 -4.27 -15.36 -11.48
N THR A 46 -4.48 -15.42 -12.79
CA THR A 46 -3.43 -15.74 -13.77
C THR A 46 -3.44 -14.76 -14.95
N VAL A 47 -2.25 -14.28 -15.35
CA VAL A 47 -2.06 -13.44 -16.54
C VAL A 47 -0.86 -13.94 -17.33
N GLY A 48 -1.10 -14.55 -18.50
CA GLY A 48 -0.04 -15.21 -19.26
C GLY A 48 0.58 -16.36 -18.47
N THR A 49 1.87 -16.27 -18.16
CA THR A 49 2.60 -17.24 -17.33
C THR A 49 2.72 -16.80 -15.86
N VAL A 50 2.09 -15.69 -15.48
CA VAL A 50 2.13 -15.16 -14.11
C VAL A 50 0.95 -15.71 -13.33
N GLU A 51 1.22 -16.45 -12.26
CA GLU A 51 0.24 -17.04 -11.34
C GLU A 51 0.15 -16.23 -10.03
N HIS A 52 -0.92 -16.46 -9.25
CA HIS A 52 -1.14 -15.83 -7.95
C HIS A 52 -1.12 -14.30 -7.98
N VAL A 53 -1.63 -13.69 -9.06
CA VAL A 53 -1.56 -12.24 -9.28
C VAL A 53 -2.24 -11.47 -8.15
N ALA A 54 -3.41 -11.93 -7.68
CA ALA A 54 -4.13 -11.30 -6.58
C ALA A 54 -3.31 -11.28 -5.28
N GLN A 55 -2.67 -12.41 -4.93
CA GLN A 55 -1.82 -12.50 -3.73
C GLN A 55 -0.61 -11.57 -3.85
N LEU A 56 0.08 -11.58 -4.99
CA LEU A 56 1.25 -10.72 -5.23
C LEU A 56 0.90 -9.23 -5.13
N LEU A 57 -0.29 -8.83 -5.59
CA LEU A 57 -0.75 -7.44 -5.46
C LEU A 57 -1.00 -7.04 -4.00
N GLU A 58 -1.60 -7.92 -3.19
CA GLU A 58 -1.81 -7.65 -1.76
C GLU A 58 -0.47 -7.62 -1.00
N ASP A 59 0.49 -8.48 -1.35
CA ASP A 59 1.83 -8.48 -0.77
C ASP A 59 2.57 -7.17 -1.09
N ILE A 60 2.47 -6.67 -2.33
CA ILE A 60 3.04 -5.37 -2.73
C ILE A 60 2.40 -4.24 -1.92
N LYS A 61 1.08 -4.24 -1.77
CA LYS A 61 0.35 -3.23 -1.00
C LYS A 61 0.74 -3.25 0.47
N THR A 62 0.81 -4.43 1.08
CA THR A 62 1.25 -4.62 2.46
C THR A 62 2.68 -4.15 2.65
N THR A 63 3.59 -4.52 1.74
CA THR A 63 4.99 -4.10 1.78
C THR A 63 5.13 -2.58 1.68
N ARG A 64 4.34 -1.93 0.81
CA ARG A 64 4.32 -0.46 0.72
C ARG A 64 3.82 0.20 1.99
N ALA A 65 2.72 -0.29 2.56
CA ALA A 65 2.19 0.23 3.81
C ALA A 65 3.19 0.11 4.97
N GLU A 66 3.92 -1.00 5.03
CA GLU A 66 4.96 -1.22 6.03
C GLU A 66 6.18 -0.32 5.81
N ALA A 67 6.63 -0.16 4.56
CA ALA A 67 7.71 0.77 4.23
C ALA A 67 7.36 2.21 4.65
N GLU A 68 6.15 2.68 4.32
CA GLU A 68 5.69 4.01 4.74
C GLU A 68 5.62 4.15 6.26
N ARG A 69 5.22 3.10 6.99
CA ARG A 69 5.17 3.10 8.45
C ARG A 69 6.58 3.23 9.03
N LEU A 70 7.52 2.44 8.54
CA LEU A 70 8.92 2.46 8.98
C LEU A 70 9.60 3.79 8.63
N GLU A 71 9.31 4.37 7.47
CA GLU A 71 9.82 5.70 7.09
C GLU A 71 9.31 6.79 8.03
N ARG A 72 8.02 6.79 8.39
CA ARG A 72 7.45 7.72 9.36
C ARG A 72 8.12 7.57 10.73
N GLU A 73 8.28 6.34 11.19
CA GLU A 73 8.92 6.01 12.47
C GLU A 73 10.39 6.47 12.50
N ALA A 74 11.14 6.20 11.42
CA ALA A 74 12.53 6.63 11.30
C ALA A 74 12.64 8.16 11.28
N ALA A 75 11.72 8.86 10.60
CA ALA A 75 11.68 10.32 10.57
C ALA A 75 11.39 10.92 11.95
N GLU A 76 10.45 10.35 12.70
CA GLU A 76 10.13 10.75 14.08
C GLU A 76 11.31 10.55 15.02
N LYS A 77 11.91 9.35 15.01
CA LYS A 77 13.11 9.02 15.81
C LYS A 77 14.28 9.95 15.47
N SER A 78 14.48 10.25 14.19
CA SER A 78 15.52 11.18 13.73
C SER A 78 15.28 12.60 14.23
N ARG A 79 14.03 13.11 14.16
CA ARG A 79 13.69 14.45 14.70
C ARG A 79 13.90 14.52 16.21
N LYS A 80 13.45 13.50 16.93
CA LYS A 80 13.63 13.41 18.37
C LYS A 80 15.11 13.42 18.75
N LEU A 81 15.91 12.53 18.15
CA LEU A 81 17.34 12.45 18.44
C LEU A 81 18.07 13.76 18.11
N ALA A 82 17.79 14.38 16.96
CA ALA A 82 18.40 15.67 16.60
C ALA A 82 18.07 16.77 17.62
N THR A 83 16.83 16.78 18.13
CA THR A 83 16.36 17.76 19.12
C THR A 83 17.00 17.51 20.48
N ASP A 84 17.03 16.26 20.94
CA ASP A 84 17.62 15.85 22.22
C ASP A 84 19.13 16.13 22.25
N LEU A 85 19.85 15.87 21.15
CA LEU A 85 21.28 16.19 21.02
C LEU A 85 21.55 17.70 20.97
N ALA A 86 20.72 18.46 20.24
CA ALA A 86 20.85 19.92 20.19
C ALA A 86 20.57 20.56 21.57
N ALA A 87 19.67 19.99 22.37
CA ALA A 87 19.38 20.44 23.73
C ALA A 87 20.58 20.30 24.69
N GLN A 88 21.55 19.43 24.38
CA GLN A 88 22.84 19.33 25.09
C GLN A 88 23.80 20.48 24.76
N LYS A 89 23.35 21.52 24.02
CA LYS A 89 24.16 22.66 23.56
C LYS A 89 25.33 22.27 22.65
N LEU A 90 25.25 21.10 22.02
CA LEU A 90 26.22 20.66 21.02
C LEU A 90 26.07 21.51 19.74
N PRO A 91 27.19 21.89 19.08
CA PRO A 91 27.13 22.50 17.75
C PRO A 91 26.47 21.56 16.74
N LEU A 92 25.65 22.10 15.81
CA LEU A 92 24.94 21.29 14.81
C LEU A 92 25.86 20.42 13.92
N ARG A 93 27.12 20.81 13.76
CA ARG A 93 28.14 20.01 13.05
C ARG A 93 28.49 18.71 13.79
N GLU A 94 28.56 18.75 15.11
CA GLU A 94 28.87 17.58 15.95
C GLU A 94 27.67 16.64 15.97
N VAL A 95 26.46 17.21 16.10
CA VAL A 95 25.22 16.45 15.98
C VAL A 95 25.13 15.77 14.60
N GLY A 96 25.52 16.48 13.54
CA GLY A 96 25.56 15.92 12.19
C GLY A 96 26.56 14.76 12.06
N ALA A 97 27.74 14.89 12.65
CA ALA A 97 28.73 13.82 12.68
C ALA A 97 28.22 12.58 13.44
N ILE A 98 27.58 12.76 14.60
CA ILE A 98 26.98 11.66 15.39
C ILE A 98 25.86 10.96 14.62
N MET A 99 24.99 11.73 13.97
CA MET A 99 23.85 11.21 13.22
C MET A 99 24.19 10.80 11.78
N ASN A 100 25.46 10.92 11.38
CA ASN A 100 25.95 10.68 10.02
C ASN A 100 25.14 11.41 8.93
N ILE A 101 24.83 12.69 9.16
CA ILE A 101 24.11 13.56 8.23
C ILE A 101 24.72 14.97 8.22
N SER A 102 24.41 15.75 7.19
CA SER A 102 24.90 17.14 7.14
C SER A 102 24.30 17.99 8.26
N HIS A 103 25.09 18.96 8.73
CA HIS A 103 24.62 19.95 9.72
C HIS A 103 23.36 20.72 9.24
N GLN A 104 23.20 20.91 7.92
CA GLN A 104 22.00 21.51 7.32
C GLN A 104 20.77 20.63 7.57
N ARG A 105 20.91 19.30 7.39
CA ARG A 105 19.83 18.34 7.64
C ARG A 105 19.45 18.29 9.12
N VAL A 106 20.44 18.33 10.03
CA VAL A 106 20.17 18.47 11.47
C VAL A 106 19.36 19.73 11.76
N GLY A 107 19.77 20.87 11.20
CA GLY A 107 19.04 22.14 11.35
C GLY A 107 17.59 22.07 10.86
N GLN A 108 17.33 21.35 9.76
CA GLN A 108 15.96 21.10 9.30
C GLN A 108 15.15 20.25 10.29
N LEU A 109 15.74 19.16 10.81
CA LEU A 109 15.08 18.27 11.76
C LEU A 109 14.71 18.97 13.06
N VAL A 110 15.65 19.74 13.64
CA VAL A 110 15.40 20.52 14.87
C VAL A 110 14.28 21.54 14.65
N LYS A 111 14.33 22.31 13.55
CA LYS A 111 13.28 23.31 13.22
C LYS A 111 11.91 22.68 13.04
N SER A 112 11.84 21.47 12.48
CA SER A 112 10.59 20.74 12.30
C SER A 112 10.04 20.16 13.62
N GLY A 113 10.92 19.77 14.55
CA GLY A 113 10.54 19.25 15.86
C GLY A 113 9.98 20.34 16.79
N THR A 114 10.58 21.54 16.78
CA THR A 114 10.13 22.66 17.62
C THR A 114 8.75 23.23 17.24
N ARG A 115 8.26 22.98 16.01
CA ARG A 115 6.92 23.44 15.59
C ARG A 115 5.79 22.48 15.94
N ALA A 116 6.11 21.24 16.35
CA ALA A 116 5.15 20.17 16.55
C ALA A 116 4.89 19.86 18.04
N GLY A 117 5.46 20.65 18.97
CA GLY A 117 5.19 20.61 20.41
C GLY A 117 4.68 21.95 20.89
#